data_AF-A0A0N7M278-F1
#
_entry.id   AF-A0A0N7M278-F1
#
_cell.length_a   1.000
_cell.length_b   1.000
_cell.length_c   1.000
_cell.angle_alpha   90.00
_cell.angle_beta   90.00
_cell.angle_gamma   90.00
#
_symmetry.space_group_name_H-M   'P 1'
#
loop_
_entity.id
_entity.type
_entity.pdbx_description
1 polymer ?
#
loop_
_entity_poly.entity_id
_entity_poly.type
_entity_poly.pdbx_seq_one_letter_code
_entity_poly.pdbx_strand_id
1 'polypeptide(L)'
;MPETEIKIALDSTSTFDSLVPLRDQLAAAESCALVAELADDTPSAVIFGLGQLLCAAMRDGKVKSDAIAPLKDVAPFGAMLATTGFDNALAQAA
;
A
#
# COMPACT_ATOMS: atom_id res chain seq x y z
N MET A 1 -2.73 -1.72 -22.52
CA MET A 1 -3.77 -2.48 -21.80
C MET A 1 -4.19 -1.64 -20.60
N PRO A 2 -5.46 -1.63 -20.19
CA PRO A 2 -5.90 -0.81 -19.06
C PRO A 2 -5.18 -1.27 -17.78
N GLU A 3 -4.61 -0.33 -17.02
CA GLU A 3 -4.07 -0.63 -15.70
C GLU A 3 -5.21 -1.09 -14.79
N THR A 4 -4.98 -2.12 -13.99
CA THR A 4 -5.98 -2.60 -13.01
C THR A 4 -6.02 -1.61 -11.85
N GLU A 5 -7.16 -1.00 -11.58
CA GLU A 5 -7.31 -0.12 -10.41
C GLU A 5 -7.57 -0.96 -9.17
N ILE A 6 -6.66 -0.88 -8.18
CA ILE A 6 -6.81 -1.54 -6.88
C ILE A 6 -7.20 -0.48 -5.86
N LYS A 7 -8.39 -0.66 -5.28
CA LYS A 7 -8.93 0.21 -4.24
C LYS A 7 -8.56 -0.31 -2.86
N ILE A 8 -7.96 0.53 -2.06
CA ILE A 8 -7.54 0.27 -0.68
C ILE A 8 -8.46 1.09 0.22
N ALA A 9 -9.32 0.44 0.98
CA ALA A 9 -10.16 1.10 1.98
C ALA A 9 -9.87 0.49 3.35
N LEU A 10 -9.35 1.29 4.28
CA LEU A 10 -9.03 0.86 5.64
C LEU A 10 -9.55 1.85 6.66
N ASP A 11 -10.02 1.32 7.78
CA ASP A 11 -10.66 2.05 8.90
C ASP A 11 -10.22 1.50 10.27
N SER A 12 -10.77 2.03 11.36
CA SER A 12 -10.48 1.57 12.74
C SER A 12 -10.82 0.10 13.02
N THR A 13 -11.66 -0.53 12.21
CA THR A 13 -12.05 -1.95 12.37
C THR A 13 -11.17 -2.90 11.57
N SER A 14 -10.29 -2.35 10.73
CA SER A 14 -9.46 -3.12 9.82
C SER A 14 -8.43 -3.96 10.58
N THR A 15 -8.18 -5.16 10.07
CA THR A 15 -7.20 -6.11 10.62
C THR A 15 -6.29 -6.63 9.51
N PHE A 16 -5.38 -7.56 9.82
CA PHE A 16 -4.57 -8.22 8.79
C PHE A 16 -5.43 -9.01 7.78
N ASP A 17 -6.60 -9.50 8.20
CA ASP A 17 -7.53 -10.20 7.30
C ASP A 17 -8.09 -9.24 6.23
N SER A 18 -8.25 -7.96 6.56
CA SER A 18 -8.64 -6.90 5.61
C SER A 18 -7.60 -6.71 4.49
N LEU A 19 -6.34 -7.11 4.70
CA LEU A 19 -5.27 -7.01 3.71
C LEU A 19 -5.17 -8.24 2.80
N VAL A 20 -5.82 -9.36 3.15
CA VAL A 20 -5.74 -10.60 2.37
C VAL A 20 -6.28 -10.43 0.94
N PRO A 21 -7.47 -9.82 0.72
CA PRO A 21 -7.95 -9.57 -0.64
C PRO A 21 -7.02 -8.65 -1.43
N LEU A 22 -6.38 -7.68 -0.76
CA LEU A 22 -5.43 -6.77 -1.39
C LEU A 22 -4.18 -7.52 -1.87
N ARG A 23 -3.61 -8.39 -1.02
CA ARG A 23 -2.48 -9.24 -1.38
C ARG A 23 -2.79 -10.06 -2.63
N ASP A 24 -3.96 -10.68 -2.66
CA ASP A 24 -4.36 -11.55 -3.78
C ASP A 24 -4.57 -10.76 -5.07
N GLN A 25 -5.15 -9.55 -4.99
CA GLN A 25 -5.27 -8.64 -6.13
C GLN A 25 -3.91 -8.17 -6.66
N LEU A 26 -2.99 -7.80 -5.76
CA LEU A 26 -1.64 -7.38 -6.13
C LEU A 26 -0.84 -8.53 -6.78
N ALA A 27 -0.99 -9.75 -6.27
CA ALA A 27 -0.34 -10.94 -6.82
C ALA A 27 -0.88 -11.30 -8.22
N ALA A 28 -2.19 -11.14 -8.44
CA ALA A 28 -2.85 -11.44 -9.70
C ALA A 28 -2.71 -10.32 -10.76
N ALA A 29 -2.42 -9.09 -10.35
CA ALA A 29 -2.26 -7.97 -11.28
C ALA A 29 -1.04 -8.17 -12.20
N GLU A 30 -1.09 -7.62 -13.42
CA GLU A 30 0.09 -7.49 -14.29
C GLU A 30 0.69 -6.09 -14.21
N SER A 31 -0.16 -5.09 -14.01
CA SER A 31 0.18 -3.69 -13.73
C SER A 31 -1.05 -3.05 -13.07
N CYS A 32 -0.88 -2.39 -11.94
CA CYS A 32 -1.98 -1.75 -11.24
C CYS A 32 -1.71 -0.31 -10.81
N ALA A 33 -2.78 0.48 -10.78
CA ALA A 33 -2.83 1.79 -10.13
C ALA A 33 -3.49 1.63 -8.75
N LEU A 34 -3.06 2.42 -7.77
CA LEU A 34 -3.57 2.36 -6.41
C LEU A 34 -4.43 3.58 -6.12
N VAL A 35 -5.60 3.34 -5.53
CA VAL A 35 -6.47 4.38 -4.99
C VAL A 35 -6.72 4.04 -3.53
N ALA A 36 -6.34 4.93 -2.61
CA ALA A 36 -6.36 4.63 -1.19
C ALA A 36 -7.22 5.63 -0.40
N GLU A 37 -8.12 5.07 0.39
CA GLU A 37 -8.95 5.73 1.38
C GLU A 37 -8.58 5.14 2.75
N LEU A 38 -7.72 5.83 3.49
CA LEU A 38 -7.23 5.39 4.80
C LEU A 38 -7.79 6.34 5.86
N ALA A 39 -8.61 5.84 6.77
CA ALA A 39 -9.11 6.64 7.88
C ALA A 39 -7.97 6.96 8.87
N ASP A 40 -8.03 8.12 9.53
CA ASP A 40 -7.01 8.58 10.47
C ASP A 40 -6.83 7.66 11.69
N ASP A 41 -7.86 6.89 12.02
CA ASP A 41 -7.91 5.93 13.13
C ASP A 41 -7.57 4.49 12.70
N THR A 42 -7.11 4.28 11.47
CA THR A 42 -6.68 2.97 10.98
C THR A 42 -5.53 2.43 11.86
N PRO A 43 -5.58 1.16 12.31
CA PRO A 43 -4.53 0.62 13.18
C PRO A 43 -3.15 0.66 12.52
N SER A 44 -2.15 1.20 13.21
CA SER A 44 -0.80 1.37 12.66
C SER A 44 -0.15 0.06 12.22
N ALA A 45 -0.47 -1.06 12.86
CA ALA A 45 0.00 -2.39 12.47
C ALA A 45 -0.53 -2.81 11.08
N VAL A 46 -1.78 -2.45 10.76
CA VAL A 46 -2.41 -2.72 9.47
C VAL A 46 -1.83 -1.80 8.40
N ILE A 47 -1.61 -0.52 8.71
CA ILE A 47 -0.92 0.42 7.82
C ILE A 47 0.50 -0.06 7.49
N PHE A 48 1.23 -0.56 8.49
CA PHE A 48 2.56 -1.14 8.27
C PHE A 48 2.49 -2.41 7.41
N GLY A 49 1.52 -3.30 7.65
CA GLY A 49 1.26 -4.48 6.83
C GLY A 49 0.95 -4.13 5.38
N LEU A 50 0.13 -3.09 5.15
CA LEU A 50 -0.14 -2.54 3.83
C LEU A 50 1.16 -2.09 3.15
N GLY A 51 2.01 -1.35 3.86
CA GLY A 51 3.33 -0.96 3.36
C GLY A 51 4.14 -2.16 2.87
N GLN A 52 4.26 -3.21 3.69
CA GLN A 52 5.00 -4.42 3.32
C GLN A 52 4.46 -5.08 2.04
N LEU A 53 3.13 -5.14 1.88
CA LEU A 53 2.50 -5.66 0.66
C LEU A 53 2.83 -4.81 -0.58
N LEU A 54 2.80 -3.49 -0.46
CA LEU A 54 3.15 -2.58 -1.55
C LEU A 54 4.63 -2.71 -1.94
N CYS A 55 5.52 -2.84 -0.96
CA CYS A 55 6.94 -3.11 -1.20
C CYS A 55 7.18 -4.44 -1.92
N ALA A 56 6.44 -5.50 -1.55
CA ALA A 56 6.53 -6.78 -2.25
C ALA A 56 6.03 -6.67 -3.69
N ALA A 57 4.85 -6.04 -3.88
CA ALA A 57 4.27 -5.84 -5.20
C ALA A 57 5.16 -4.98 -6.12
N MET A 58 5.87 -3.99 -5.57
CA MET A 58 6.81 -3.17 -6.34
C MET A 58 8.06 -3.96 -6.75
N ARG A 59 8.63 -4.77 -5.84
CA ARG A 59 9.75 -5.68 -6.17
C ARG A 59 9.38 -6.69 -7.26
N ASP A 60 8.13 -7.14 -7.26
CA ASP A 60 7.58 -8.06 -8.25
C ASP A 60 7.15 -7.35 -9.56
N GLY A 61 7.38 -6.03 -9.66
CA GLY A 61 7.05 -5.22 -10.84
C GLY A 61 5.55 -5.02 -11.08
N LYS A 62 4.71 -5.35 -10.10
CA LYS A 62 3.23 -5.26 -10.17
C LYS A 62 2.72 -3.85 -9.95
N VAL A 63 3.42 -3.10 -9.08
CA VAL A 63 3.12 -1.71 -8.72
C VAL A 63 4.31 -0.85 -9.11
N LYS A 64 4.06 0.28 -9.75
CA LYS A 64 5.09 1.29 -10.05
C LYS A 64 5.27 2.24 -8.88
N SER A 65 6.47 2.81 -8.73
CA SER A 65 6.77 3.84 -7.74
C SER A 65 5.77 5.01 -7.78
N ASP A 66 5.36 5.40 -8.99
CA ASP A 66 4.44 6.52 -9.22
C ASP A 66 3.04 6.26 -8.69
N ALA A 67 2.63 4.98 -8.58
CA ALA A 67 1.35 4.61 -7.97
C ALA A 67 1.39 4.69 -6.43
N ILE A 68 2.59 4.61 -5.81
CA ILE A 68 2.78 4.71 -4.36
C ILE A 68 3.03 6.15 -3.93
N ALA A 69 3.55 7.01 -4.81
CA ALA A 69 3.83 8.41 -4.48
C ALA A 69 2.62 9.16 -3.86
N PRO A 70 1.38 9.04 -4.38
CA PRO A 70 0.21 9.70 -3.79
C PRO A 70 -0.17 9.17 -2.40
N LEU A 71 0.14 7.90 -2.09
CA LEU A 71 -0.12 7.32 -0.78
C LEU A 71 0.72 7.98 0.33
N LYS A 72 1.88 8.57 -0.01
CA LYS A 72 2.73 9.26 0.97
C LYS A 72 2.05 10.50 1.56
N ASP A 73 1.15 11.12 0.79
CA ASP A 73 0.38 12.29 1.22
C ASP A 73 -0.85 11.91 2.07
N VAL A 74 -1.17 10.61 2.18
CA VAL A 74 -2.27 10.12 3.02
C VAL A 74 -1.80 10.00 4.46
N ALA A 75 -2.40 10.78 5.36
CA ALA A 75 -1.91 11.03 6.73
C ALA A 75 -1.45 9.78 7.52
N PRO A 76 -2.26 8.71 7.67
CA PRO A 76 -1.84 7.53 8.43
C PRO A 76 -0.66 6.79 7.77
N PHE A 77 -0.60 6.75 6.44
CA PHE A 77 0.48 6.09 5.71
C PHE A 77 1.76 6.93 5.72
N GLY A 78 1.67 8.22 5.39
CA GLY A 78 2.79 9.16 5.42
C GLY A 78 3.42 9.28 6.82
N ALA A 79 2.61 9.34 7.88
CA ALA A 79 3.11 9.33 9.25
C ALA A 79 3.87 8.05 9.60
N MET A 80 3.40 6.89 9.10
CA MET A 80 4.09 5.61 9.27
C MET A 80 5.43 5.60 8.53
N LEU A 81 5.50 6.13 7.29
CA LEU A 81 6.74 6.24 6.51
C LEU A 81 7.81 7.05 7.25
N ALA A 82 7.42 8.24 7.73
CA ALA A 82 8.30 9.15 8.47
C ALA A 82 8.84 8.52 9.76
N THR A 83 8.01 7.74 10.46
CA THR A 83 8.38 7.14 11.75
C THR A 83 9.27 5.91 11.60
N THR A 84 9.04 5.10 10.56
CA THR A 84 9.70 3.79 10.39
C THR A 84 10.87 3.82 9.41
N GLY A 85 11.09 4.94 8.72
CA GLY A 85 12.09 5.04 7.64
C GLY A 85 11.74 4.19 6.42
N PHE A 86 10.46 3.82 6.27
CA PHE A 86 9.96 2.93 5.23
C PHE A 86 10.15 3.49 3.82
N ASP A 87 10.33 4.80 3.66
CA ASP A 87 10.75 5.41 2.41
C ASP A 87 12.03 4.78 1.83
N ASN A 88 12.98 4.39 2.69
CA ASN A 88 14.20 3.72 2.25
C ASN A 88 13.92 2.28 1.75
N ALA A 89 12.94 1.60 2.34
CA ALA A 89 12.53 0.26 1.93
C ALA A 89 11.76 0.31 0.60
N LEU A 90 10.92 1.34 0.40
CA LEU A 90 10.28 1.64 -0.88
C LEU A 90 11.33 1.98 -1.95
N ALA A 91 12.29 2.86 -1.65
CA ALA A 91 13.33 3.23 -2.60
C ALA A 91 14.21 2.04 -3.04
N GLN A 92 14.44 1.06 -2.15
CA GLN A 92 15.16 -0.17 -2.48
C GLN A 92 14.34 -1.19 -3.27
N ALA A 93 13.01 -1.05 -3.26
CA ALA A 93 12.09 -1.96 -3.91
C ALA A 93 11.69 -1.51 -5.33
N ALA A 94 11.97 -0.25 -5.70
CA ALA A 94 11.74 0.35 -7.01
C ALA A 94 12.95 0.18 -7.93
#